data_AF-A0A417WCQ8-F1
#
_entry.id   AF-A0A417WCQ8-F1
#
_cell.length_a   1.000
_cell.length_b   1.000
_cell.length_c   1.000
_cell.angle_alpha   90.00
_cell.angle_beta   90.00
_cell.angle_gamma   90.00
#
_symmetry.space_group_name_H-M   'P 1'
#
loop_
_entity.id
_entity.type
_entity.pdbx_description
1 polymer ?
#
loop_
_entity_poly.entity_id
_entity_poly.type
_entity_poly.pdbx_seq_one_letter_code
_entity_poly.pdbx_strand_id
1 'polypeptide(L)'
;METSDIITLILGIASTITACGTILLSFRYNKLVQGQVEMQIRERITNARIRYEDLIINHKDELNDELIKNVYESTKEEFLNAYDEACQKYLDKKVDKERFKKSYFTEIQSIVKNESFKQKYDTQSTPYKATVKVYNEWFDLEK
;
A
#
# COMPACT_ATOMS: atom_id res chain seq x y z
N MET A 1 34.21 25.75 39.52
CA MET A 1 33.92 24.81 38.43
C MET A 1 35.26 24.34 37.92
N GLU A 2 35.56 23.06 38.10
CA GLU A 2 36.83 22.50 37.61
C GLU A 2 36.81 22.43 36.08
N THR A 3 37.98 22.41 35.45
CA THR A 3 38.10 22.32 33.98
C THR A 3 37.37 21.08 33.43
N SER A 4 37.33 19.99 34.19
CA SER A 4 36.58 18.76 33.92
C SER A 4 35.06 18.98 33.85
N ASP A 5 34.50 19.78 34.75
CA ASP A 5 33.07 20.13 34.77
C ASP A 5 32.69 20.94 33.53
N ILE A 6 33.54 21.89 33.12
CA ILE A 6 33.31 22.71 31.92
C ILE A 6 33.33 21.83 30.67
N ILE A 7 34.31 20.92 30.55
CA ILE A 7 34.41 19.99 29.42
C ILE A 7 33.18 19.09 29.36
N THR A 8 32.74 18.55 30.50
CA THR A 8 31.55 17.68 30.58
C THR A 8 30.29 18.43 30.15
N LEU A 9 30.13 19.70 30.57
CA LEU A 9 29.01 20.54 30.16
C LEU A 9 29.01 20.79 28.64
N ILE A 10 30.17 21.11 28.05
CA ILE A 10 30.30 21.32 26.60
C ILE A 10 29.95 20.04 25.82
N LEU A 11 30.47 18.89 26.25
CA LEU A 11 30.16 17.60 25.63
C LEU A 11 28.67 17.26 25.73
N GLY A 12 28.04 17.52 26.88
CA GLY A 12 26.60 17.37 27.07
C GLY A 12 25.78 18.22 26.11
N ILE A 13 26.15 19.50 25.95
CA ILE A 13 25.49 20.42 25.01
C ILE A 13 25.66 19.94 23.57
N ALA A 14 26.87 19.56 23.15
CA ALA A 14 27.15 19.06 21.80
C ALA A 14 26.37 17.76 21.48
N SER A 15 26.27 16.84 22.46
CA SER A 15 25.48 15.61 22.31
C SER A 15 23.98 15.89 22.18
N THR A 16 23.47 16.91 22.88
CA THR A 16 22.06 17.31 22.79
C THR A 16 21.76 17.92 21.43
N ILE A 17 22.64 18.79 20.91
CA ILE A 17 22.49 19.41 19.59
C ILE A 17 22.49 18.35 18.48
N THR A 18 23.42 17.40 18.55
CA THR A 18 23.51 16.31 17.56
C THR A 18 22.28 15.40 17.62
N ALA A 19 21.78 15.06 18.82
CA ALA A 19 20.53 14.31 18.98
C ALA A 19 19.31 15.03 18.39
N CYS A 20 19.17 16.35 18.62
CA CYS A 20 18.11 17.15 18.00
C CYS A 20 18.24 17.15 16.46
N GLY A 21 19.47 17.26 15.94
CA GLY A 21 19.74 17.21 14.50
C GLY A 21 19.35 15.87 13.86
N THR A 22 19.69 14.75 14.51
CA THR A 22 19.35 13.40 13.99
C THR A 22 17.85 13.14 14.00
N ILE A 23 17.11 13.63 15.01
CA ILE A 23 15.65 13.54 15.05
C ILE A 23 15.01 14.28 13.87
N LEU A 24 15.45 15.51 13.58
CA LEU A 24 14.94 16.29 12.45
C LEU A 24 15.22 15.61 11.10
N LEU A 25 16.43 15.07 10.92
CA LEU A 25 16.80 14.30 9.73
C LEU A 25 15.96 13.02 9.61
N SER A 26 15.70 12.33 10.72
CA SER A 26 14.85 11.13 10.76
C SER A 26 13.43 11.43 10.25
N PHE A 27 12.84 12.57 10.64
CA PHE A 27 11.54 12.98 10.11
C PHE A 27 11.55 13.19 8.59
N ARG A 28 12.59 13.84 8.04
CA ARG A 28 12.75 14.03 6.59
C ARG A 28 12.93 12.69 5.87
N TYR A 29 13.75 11.81 6.43
CA TYR A 29 13.99 10.47 5.91
C TYR A 29 12.70 9.64 5.87
N ASN A 30 11.92 9.63 6.95
CA ASN A 30 10.64 8.92 7.01
C ASN A 30 9.68 9.37 5.91
N LYS A 31 9.64 10.67 5.59
CA LYS A 31 8.81 11.19 4.49
C LYS A 31 9.27 10.70 3.12
N LEU A 32 10.59 10.62 2.89
CA LEU A 32 11.14 10.06 1.65
C LEU A 32 10.82 8.57 1.52
N VAL A 33 10.96 7.81 2.60
CA VAL A 33 10.60 6.39 2.66
C VAL A 33 9.12 6.18 2.36
N GLN A 34 8.21 6.99 2.93
CA GLN A 34 6.79 6.95 2.58
C GLN A 34 6.55 7.16 1.08
N GLY A 35 7.22 8.16 0.49
CA GLY A 35 7.14 8.40 -0.96
C GLY A 35 7.63 7.24 -1.81
N GLN A 36 8.68 6.53 -1.38
CA GLN A 36 9.15 5.31 -2.05
C GLN A 36 8.12 4.17 -1.96
N VAL A 37 7.51 3.98 -0.79
CA VAL A 37 6.44 2.98 -0.61
C VAL A 37 5.25 3.28 -1.52
N GLU A 38 4.84 4.54 -1.64
CA GLU A 38 3.78 4.96 -2.55
C GLU A 38 4.09 4.67 -4.02
N MET A 39 5.35 4.88 -4.43
CA MET A 39 5.80 4.56 -5.79
C MET A 39 5.79 3.05 -6.04
N GLN A 40 6.27 2.24 -5.10
CA GLN A 40 6.23 0.77 -5.18
C GLN A 40 4.80 0.23 -5.28
N ILE A 41 3.87 0.79 -4.50
CA ILE A 41 2.45 0.44 -4.61
C ILE A 41 1.93 0.74 -6.02
N ARG A 42 2.21 1.94 -6.54
CA ARG A 42 1.77 2.36 -7.87
C ARG A 42 2.31 1.44 -8.96
N GLU A 43 3.60 1.15 -8.93
CA GLU A 43 4.24 0.26 -9.89
C GLU A 43 3.64 -1.16 -9.82
N ARG A 44 3.47 -1.71 -8.62
CA ARG A 44 2.91 -3.04 -8.45
C ARG A 44 1.48 -3.16 -8.95
N ILE A 45 0.62 -2.20 -8.61
CA ILE A 45 -0.77 -2.17 -9.08
C ILE A 45 -0.80 -2.04 -10.61
N THR A 46 -0.04 -1.10 -11.18
CA THR A 46 0.01 -0.89 -12.64
C THR A 46 0.50 -2.14 -13.36
N ASN A 47 1.57 -2.78 -12.89
CA ASN A 47 2.11 -3.98 -13.51
C ASN A 47 1.13 -5.16 -13.44
N ALA A 48 0.45 -5.35 -12.30
CA ALA A 48 -0.55 -6.40 -12.17
C ALA A 48 -1.78 -6.12 -13.05
N ARG A 49 -2.20 -4.85 -13.17
CA ARG A 49 -3.29 -4.42 -14.05
C ARG A 49 -2.97 -4.71 -15.51
N ILE A 50 -1.81 -4.25 -15.99
CA ILE A 50 -1.37 -4.46 -17.37
C ILE A 50 -1.33 -5.95 -17.70
N ARG A 51 -0.71 -6.78 -16.83
CA ARG A 51 -0.67 -8.23 -17.03
C ARG A 51 -2.07 -8.85 -17.15
N TYR A 52 -2.98 -8.45 -16.27
CA TYR A 52 -4.35 -8.98 -16.26
C TYR A 52 -5.15 -8.53 -17.49
N GLU A 53 -5.05 -7.25 -17.87
CA GLU A 53 -5.74 -6.69 -19.04
C GLU A 53 -5.18 -7.26 -20.36
N ASP A 54 -3.86 -7.37 -20.50
CA ASP A 54 -3.21 -7.94 -21.68
C ASP A 54 -3.61 -9.40 -21.91
N LEU A 55 -3.74 -10.18 -20.83
CA LEU A 55 -4.18 -11.57 -20.94
C LEU A 55 -5.63 -11.65 -21.42
N ILE A 56 -6.53 -10.84 -20.85
CA ILE A 56 -7.94 -10.79 -21.26
C ILE A 56 -8.08 -10.36 -22.71
N ILE A 57 -7.37 -9.34 -23.14
CA ILE A 57 -7.49 -8.76 -24.48
C ILE A 57 -6.96 -9.74 -25.53
N ASN A 58 -5.78 -10.33 -25.29
CA ASN A 58 -5.09 -11.13 -26.30
C ASN A 58 -5.59 -12.57 -26.39
N HIS A 59 -6.17 -13.12 -25.32
CA HIS A 59 -6.55 -14.54 -25.26
C HIS A 59 -8.04 -14.75 -24.96
N LYS A 60 -8.88 -13.73 -25.24
CA LYS A 60 -10.32 -13.76 -24.95
C LYS A 60 -11.02 -14.98 -25.54
N ASP A 61 -10.69 -15.34 -26.77
CA ASP A 61 -11.33 -16.44 -27.51
C ASP A 61 -10.73 -17.81 -27.14
N GLU A 62 -9.63 -17.83 -26.39
CA GLU A 62 -8.88 -19.02 -25.96
C GLU A 62 -9.07 -19.33 -24.46
N LEU A 63 -9.93 -18.59 -23.75
CA LEU A 63 -10.25 -18.83 -22.33
C LEU A 63 -10.90 -20.20 -22.03
N ASN A 64 -11.23 -20.97 -23.08
CA ASN A 64 -11.67 -22.37 -22.97
C ASN A 64 -10.50 -23.36 -22.84
N ASP A 65 -9.28 -22.93 -23.17
CA ASP A 65 -8.07 -23.69 -22.92
C ASP A 65 -7.75 -23.69 -21.41
N GLU A 66 -7.53 -24.88 -20.84
CA GLU A 66 -7.33 -25.05 -19.41
C GLU A 66 -6.08 -24.33 -18.89
N LEU A 67 -5.00 -24.29 -19.69
CA LEU A 67 -3.78 -23.59 -19.33
C LEU A 67 -4.04 -22.08 -19.28
N ILE A 68 -4.66 -21.52 -20.33
CA ILE A 68 -5.01 -20.09 -20.39
C ILE A 68 -5.92 -19.70 -19.24
N LYS A 69 -6.91 -20.53 -18.92
CA LYS A 69 -7.80 -20.32 -17.77
C LYS A 69 -7.05 -20.30 -16.43
N ASN A 70 -6.11 -21.22 -16.23
CA ASN A 70 -5.30 -21.24 -15.00
C ASN A 70 -4.41 -19.99 -14.88
N VAL A 71 -3.80 -19.54 -15.98
CA VAL A 71 -3.02 -18.30 -16.01
C VAL A 71 -3.93 -17.09 -15.75
N TYR A 72 -5.16 -17.09 -16.27
CA TYR A 72 -6.14 -16.06 -16.01
C TYR A 72 -6.52 -15.94 -14.53
N GLU A 73 -6.85 -17.05 -13.88
CA GLU A 73 -7.13 -17.01 -12.44
C GLU A 73 -5.91 -16.61 -11.62
N SER A 74 -4.70 -17.04 -11.99
CA SER A 74 -3.47 -16.62 -11.31
C SER A 74 -3.21 -15.11 -11.44
N THR A 75 -3.38 -14.52 -12.63
CA THR A 75 -3.16 -13.08 -12.85
C THR A 75 -4.25 -12.24 -12.18
N LYS A 76 -5.49 -12.74 -12.17
CA LYS A 76 -6.59 -12.17 -11.38
C LYS A 76 -6.25 -12.14 -9.89
N GLU A 77 -5.75 -13.24 -9.34
CA GLU A 77 -5.34 -13.29 -7.93
C GLU A 77 -4.19 -12.33 -7.62
N GLU A 78 -3.18 -12.24 -8.50
CA GLU A 78 -2.08 -11.30 -8.37
C GLU A 78 -2.58 -9.84 -8.38
N PHE A 79 -3.52 -9.51 -9.28
CA PHE A 79 -4.17 -8.20 -9.34
C PHE A 79 -4.86 -7.85 -8.03
N LEU A 80 -5.71 -8.72 -7.49
CA LEU A 80 -6.40 -8.48 -6.23
C LEU A 80 -5.43 -8.40 -5.03
N ASN A 81 -4.39 -9.23 -5.02
CA ASN A 81 -3.33 -9.20 -4.00
C ASN A 81 -2.55 -7.87 -4.01
N ALA A 82 -2.33 -7.27 -5.18
CA ALA A 82 -1.67 -5.97 -5.28
C ALA A 82 -2.47 -4.86 -4.55
N TYR A 83 -3.80 -4.86 -4.68
CA TYR A 83 -4.66 -3.92 -3.93
C TYR A 83 -4.74 -4.26 -2.45
N ASP A 84 -4.81 -5.53 -2.08
CA ASP A 84 -4.84 -5.90 -0.66
C ASP A 84 -3.56 -5.48 0.05
N GLU A 85 -2.39 -5.74 -0.55
CA GLU A 85 -1.12 -5.28 0.02
C GLU A 85 -1.04 -3.75 0.09
N ALA A 86 -1.50 -3.04 -0.94
CA ALA A 86 -1.57 -1.58 -0.90
C ALA A 86 -2.44 -1.07 0.27
N CYS A 87 -3.59 -1.71 0.48
CA CYS A 87 -4.49 -1.41 1.59
C CYS A 87 -3.88 -1.78 2.95
N GLN A 88 -3.11 -2.86 3.06
CA GLN A 88 -2.36 -3.18 4.28
C GLN A 88 -1.36 -2.07 4.62
N LYS A 89 -0.60 -1.57 3.64
CA LYS A 89 0.34 -0.45 3.88
C LYS A 89 -0.38 0.85 4.29
N TYR A 90 -1.57 1.10 3.76
CA TYR A 90 -2.44 2.20 4.20
C TYR A 90 -2.88 2.04 5.66
N LEU A 91 -3.36 0.86 6.05
CA LEU A 91 -3.80 0.57 7.41
C LEU A 91 -2.63 0.66 8.42
N ASP A 92 -1.44 0.22 8.00
CA ASP A 92 -0.19 0.30 8.77
C ASP A 92 0.40 1.73 8.87
N LYS A 93 -0.22 2.74 8.25
CA LYS A 93 0.28 4.13 8.20
C LYS A 93 1.68 4.26 7.54
N LYS A 94 2.01 3.34 6.64
CA LYS A 94 3.28 3.35 5.87
C LYS A 94 3.26 4.28 4.66
N VAL A 95 2.12 4.87 4.37
CA VAL A 95 1.87 5.85 3.29
C VAL A 95 1.08 7.03 3.83
N ASP A 96 1.06 8.14 3.10
CA ASP A 96 0.17 9.25 3.42
C ASP A 96 -1.29 8.84 3.15
N LYS A 97 -2.12 8.81 4.20
CA LYS A 97 -3.50 8.34 4.12
C LYS A 97 -4.37 9.19 3.17
N GLU A 98 -4.22 10.51 3.22
CA GLU A 98 -5.03 11.43 2.42
C GLU A 98 -4.68 11.28 0.94
N ARG A 99 -3.38 11.22 0.63
CA ARG A 99 -2.89 11.04 -0.73
C ARG A 99 -3.23 9.66 -1.28
N PHE A 100 -3.13 8.62 -0.47
CA PHE A 100 -3.51 7.27 -0.85
C PHE A 100 -5.01 7.21 -1.17
N LYS A 101 -5.87 7.72 -0.29
CA LYS A 101 -7.32 7.78 -0.54
C LYS A 101 -7.61 8.55 -1.82
N LYS A 102 -7.05 9.74 -2.00
CA LYS A 102 -7.21 10.52 -3.24
C LYS A 102 -6.81 9.75 -4.51
N SER A 103 -5.78 8.90 -4.42
CA SER A 103 -5.28 8.15 -5.57
C SER A 103 -6.10 6.91 -5.90
N TYR A 104 -6.61 6.20 -4.89
CA TYR A 104 -7.18 4.86 -5.04
C TYR A 104 -8.67 4.76 -4.67
N PHE A 105 -9.33 5.84 -4.27
CA PHE A 105 -10.74 5.85 -3.85
C PHE A 105 -11.66 5.17 -4.86
N THR A 106 -11.63 5.62 -6.11
CA THR A 106 -12.47 5.08 -7.19
C THR A 106 -12.07 3.65 -7.57
N GLU A 107 -10.78 3.34 -7.57
CA GLU A 107 -10.27 2.03 -7.97
C GLU A 107 -10.69 0.95 -6.96
N ILE A 108 -10.52 1.22 -5.66
CA ILE A 108 -10.95 0.32 -4.58
C ILE A 108 -12.47 0.13 -4.60
N GLN A 109 -13.23 1.21 -4.81
CA GLN A 109 -14.69 1.09 -4.96
C GLN A 109 -15.07 0.20 -6.15
N SER A 110 -14.44 0.42 -7.30
CA SER A 110 -14.73 -0.31 -8.53
C SER A 110 -14.42 -1.79 -8.38
N ILE A 111 -13.28 -2.13 -7.80
CA ILE A 111 -12.83 -3.52 -7.65
C ILE A 111 -13.70 -4.29 -6.66
N VAL A 112 -14.01 -3.70 -5.50
CA VAL A 112 -14.85 -4.37 -4.50
C VAL A 112 -16.28 -4.56 -5.01
N LYS A 113 -16.82 -3.60 -5.77
CA LYS A 113 -18.18 -3.70 -6.35
C LYS A 113 -18.24 -4.48 -7.66
N ASN A 114 -17.12 -4.88 -8.24
CA ASN A 114 -17.09 -5.57 -9.52
C ASN A 114 -17.70 -6.98 -9.39
N GLU A 115 -18.68 -7.31 -10.22
CA GLU A 115 -19.34 -8.63 -10.21
C GLU A 115 -18.35 -9.78 -10.39
N SER A 116 -17.31 -9.59 -11.21
CA SER A 116 -16.26 -10.58 -11.49
C SER A 116 -15.41 -10.93 -10.26
N PHE A 117 -15.39 -10.05 -9.26
CA PHE A 117 -14.62 -10.18 -8.01
C PHE A 117 -15.52 -10.34 -6.79
N LYS A 118 -16.84 -10.22 -6.94
CA LYS A 118 -17.80 -10.23 -5.83
C LYS A 118 -17.63 -11.42 -4.90
N GLN A 119 -17.48 -12.63 -5.45
CA GLN A 119 -17.25 -13.84 -4.64
C GLN A 119 -15.95 -13.82 -3.83
N LYS A 120 -14.93 -13.09 -4.29
CA LYS A 120 -13.65 -12.95 -3.59
C LYS A 120 -13.77 -11.98 -2.40
N TYR A 121 -14.71 -11.01 -2.42
CA TYR A 121 -14.87 -9.98 -1.39
C TYR A 121 -16.05 -10.22 -0.43
N ASP A 122 -17.14 -10.85 -0.88
CA ASP A 122 -18.37 -11.04 -0.08
C ASP A 122 -18.30 -12.23 0.90
N THR A 123 -17.17 -12.94 0.96
CA THR A 123 -17.00 -14.08 1.87
C THR A 123 -16.51 -13.63 3.24
N GLN A 124 -17.11 -14.17 4.31
CA GLN A 124 -16.69 -13.91 5.69
C GLN A 124 -15.20 -14.27 5.94
N SER A 125 -14.65 -15.17 5.12
CA SER A 125 -13.27 -15.64 5.15
C SER A 125 -12.42 -15.11 3.98
N THR A 126 -12.77 -13.98 3.37
CA THR A 126 -11.99 -13.43 2.25
C THR A 126 -10.50 -13.30 2.60
N PRO A 127 -9.59 -13.66 1.66
CA PRO A 127 -8.17 -13.39 1.85
C PRO A 127 -7.84 -11.90 1.70
N TYR A 128 -8.71 -11.09 1.08
CA TYR A 128 -8.47 -9.67 0.78
C TYR A 128 -9.03 -8.74 1.88
N LYS A 129 -8.70 -9.06 3.13
CA LYS A 129 -9.28 -8.40 4.33
C LYS A 129 -8.92 -6.93 4.41
N ALA A 130 -7.73 -6.54 3.97
CA ALA A 130 -7.29 -5.16 4.06
C ALA A 130 -8.04 -4.29 3.06
N THR A 131 -8.26 -4.78 1.84
CA THR A 131 -9.10 -4.07 0.86
C THR A 131 -10.52 -3.88 1.39
N VAL A 132 -11.16 -4.92 1.94
CA VAL A 132 -12.50 -4.81 2.52
C VAL A 132 -12.52 -3.80 3.67
N LYS A 133 -11.54 -3.84 4.57
CA LYS A 133 -11.46 -2.91 5.70
C LYS A 133 -11.30 -1.46 5.25
N VAL A 134 -10.45 -1.20 4.25
CA VAL A 134 -10.26 0.13 3.68
C VAL A 134 -11.51 0.62 2.95
N TYR A 135 -12.16 -0.27 2.18
CA TYR A 135 -13.43 0.04 1.53
C TYR A 135 -14.49 0.43 2.56
N ASN A 136 -14.66 -0.34 3.64
CA ASN A 136 -15.60 0.00 4.70
C ASN A 136 -15.21 1.31 5.42
N GLU A 137 -13.91 1.55 5.69
CA GLU A 137 -13.44 2.82 6.25
C GLU A 137 -13.81 4.04 5.39
N TRP A 138 -13.96 3.86 4.08
CA TRP A 138 -14.20 4.97 3.14
C TRP A 138 -15.66 5.12 2.70
N PHE A 139 -16.43 4.03 2.66
CA PHE A 139 -17.74 3.98 2.01
C PHE A 139 -18.85 3.48 2.94
N ASP A 140 -18.52 2.86 4.07
CA ASP A 140 -19.52 2.47 5.05
C ASP A 140 -19.82 3.67 5.95
N LEU A 141 -21.02 4.25 5.75
CA LEU A 141 -21.46 5.49 6.40
C LEU A 141 -22.18 5.23 7.74
N GLU A 142 -22.35 3.97 8.16
CA GLU A 142 -22.95 3.59 9.45
C GLU A 142 -21.92 3.62 10.60
N LYS A 143 -21.38 4.81 10.91
CA LYS A 143 -20.65 5.07 12.16
C LYS A 143 -21.30 6.17 12.97
#